data_AF-A0A6B1GJD5-F1
#
_entry.id   AF-A0A6B1GJD5-F1
#
_cell.length_a   1.000
_cell.length_b   1.000
_cell.length_c   1.000
_cell.angle_alpha   90.00
_cell.angle_beta   90.00
_cell.angle_gamma   90.00
#
_symmetry.space_group_name_H-M   'P 1'
#
loop_
_entity.id
_entity.type
_entity.pdbx_description
1 polymer ?
#
loop_
_entity_poly.entity_id
_entity_poly.type
_entity_poly.pdbx_seq_one_letter_code
_entity_poly.pdbx_strand_id
1 'polypeptide(L)'
;MPAEYEWVFDGIDDEILGDFGLSGGGAAGFELDRVDFGLGTPLNAVVLASSETYQDHFILVPEEVLSHLATRTGDPEDKLIRADMTIFQTPQNGYVFSVGSITYCGSLPWNGFNNNISKLTQNVLERFLAE
;
A
#
# COMPACT_ATOMS: atom_id res chain seq x y z
N MET A 1 12.79 2.89 -6.37
CA MET A 1 12.81 2.16 -5.08
C MET A 1 14.25 1.79 -4.75
N PRO A 2 14.67 1.73 -3.47
CA PRO A 2 16.00 1.24 -3.08
C PRO A 2 16.20 -0.23 -3.43
N ALA A 3 17.41 -0.60 -3.89
CA ALA A 3 17.74 -1.95 -4.34
C ALA A 3 17.53 -3.03 -3.26
N GLU A 4 17.67 -2.66 -1.98
CA GLU A 4 17.46 -3.55 -0.84
C GLU A 4 16.03 -4.09 -0.68
N TYR A 5 15.05 -3.54 -1.41
CA TYR A 5 13.65 -3.99 -1.41
C TYR A 5 13.18 -4.55 -2.76
N GLU A 6 14.08 -4.70 -3.75
CA GLU A 6 13.73 -5.29 -5.06
C GLU A 6 13.18 -6.71 -4.94
N TRP A 7 13.68 -7.47 -3.96
CA TRP A 7 13.24 -8.83 -3.68
C TRP A 7 11.72 -8.97 -3.41
N VAL A 8 11.05 -7.90 -2.97
CA VAL A 8 9.59 -7.90 -2.77
C VAL A 8 8.87 -8.25 -4.09
N PHE A 9 9.44 -7.82 -5.22
CA PHE A 9 8.89 -7.97 -6.55
C PHE A 9 9.50 -9.12 -7.35
N ASP A 10 10.31 -9.99 -6.73
CA ASP A 10 10.92 -11.13 -7.43
C ASP A 10 9.85 -12.01 -8.10
N GLY A 11 9.95 -12.14 -9.43
CA GLY A 11 9.00 -12.89 -10.25
C GLY A 11 7.69 -12.16 -10.55
N ILE A 12 7.65 -10.83 -10.40
CA ILE A 12 6.55 -9.96 -10.80
C ILE A 12 7.08 -8.95 -11.80
N ASP A 13 6.66 -9.09 -13.06
CA ASP A 13 7.01 -8.17 -14.15
C ASP A 13 5.86 -7.19 -14.47
N ASP A 14 4.74 -7.31 -13.75
CA ASP A 14 3.54 -6.49 -13.95
C ASP A 14 3.77 -5.02 -13.55
N GLU A 15 3.29 -4.09 -14.37
CA GLU A 15 3.28 -2.65 -14.03
C GLU A 15 2.18 -2.31 -13.00
N ILE A 16 1.06 -3.03 -13.05
CA ILE A 16 -0.11 -2.81 -12.17
C ILE A 16 -0.26 -4.00 -11.23
N LEU A 17 -0.37 -3.70 -9.93
CA LEU A 17 -0.55 -4.70 -8.89
C LEU A 17 -2.02 -4.78 -8.49
N GLY A 18 -2.60 -5.97 -8.60
CA GLY A 18 -3.93 -6.24 -8.09
C GLY A 18 -5.05 -5.43 -8.73
N ASP A 19 -5.08 -5.30 -10.06
CA ASP A 19 -6.25 -4.85 -10.84
C ASP A 19 -7.38 -5.90 -10.91
N PHE A 20 -7.38 -6.81 -9.94
CA PHE A 20 -8.31 -7.91 -9.75
C PHE A 20 -8.59 -8.08 -8.26
N GLY A 21 -9.75 -8.64 -7.92
CA GLY A 21 -10.05 -9.00 -6.53
C GLY A 21 -11.51 -9.39 -6.35
N LEU A 22 -11.77 -10.22 -5.34
CA LEU A 22 -13.13 -10.60 -4.94
C LEU A 22 -13.83 -9.49 -4.14
N SER A 23 -13.06 -8.56 -3.57
CA SER A 23 -13.54 -7.39 -2.83
C SER A 23 -13.22 -6.13 -3.62
N GLY A 24 -14.24 -5.33 -3.97
CA GLY A 24 -14.04 -4.06 -4.67
C GLY A 24 -13.47 -4.13 -6.10
N GLY A 25 -13.14 -5.33 -6.59
CA GLY A 25 -12.57 -5.54 -7.92
C GLY A 25 -11.06 -5.30 -8.03
N GLY A 26 -10.37 -4.98 -6.93
CA GLY A 26 -8.95 -4.67 -6.91
C GLY A 26 -8.33 -4.71 -5.52
N ALA A 27 -6.99 -4.67 -5.45
CA ALA A 27 -6.23 -4.79 -4.21
C ALA A 27 -6.15 -3.51 -3.36
N ALA A 28 -6.61 -2.38 -3.91
CA ALA A 28 -6.71 -1.11 -3.21
C ALA A 28 -8.16 -0.61 -3.24
N GLY A 29 -8.82 -0.62 -2.08
CA GLY A 29 -10.20 -0.21 -1.95
C GLY A 29 -10.78 -0.30 -0.53
N PHE A 30 -12.02 0.15 -0.40
CA PHE A 30 -12.83 0.32 0.82
C PHE A 30 -12.25 1.30 1.85
N GLU A 31 -11.04 1.04 2.33
CA GLU A 31 -10.30 1.92 3.25
C GLU A 31 -8.84 1.98 2.80
N LEU A 32 -8.23 3.16 2.96
CA LEU A 32 -6.91 3.49 2.42
C LEU A 32 -6.03 4.15 3.49
N ASP A 33 -4.88 3.54 3.77
CA ASP A 33 -3.85 4.14 4.62
C ASP A 33 -2.70 4.66 3.75
N ARG A 34 -2.20 5.86 4.07
CA ARG A 34 -1.08 6.50 3.37
C ARG A 34 0.11 6.73 4.28
N VAL A 35 1.29 6.87 3.68
CA VAL A 35 2.47 7.38 4.37
C VAL A 35 2.28 8.87 4.68
N ASP A 36 2.57 9.22 5.93
CA ASP A 36 2.64 10.59 6.41
C ASP A 36 3.73 10.74 7.48
N PHE A 37 4.81 11.45 7.15
CA PHE A 37 5.93 11.68 8.06
C PHE A 37 5.57 12.70 9.16
N GLY A 38 4.60 13.58 8.92
CA GLY A 38 4.06 14.50 9.93
C GLY A 38 3.25 13.78 11.02
N LEU A 39 2.70 12.60 10.70
CA LEU A 39 1.99 11.73 11.64
C LEU A 39 2.87 10.63 12.25
N GLY A 40 4.17 10.61 11.94
CA GLY A 40 5.14 9.72 12.60
C GLY A 40 5.55 8.48 11.80
N THR A 41 5.31 8.44 10.48
CA THR A 41 5.94 7.41 9.63
C THR A 41 7.47 7.43 9.86
N PRO A 42 8.12 6.28 10.08
CA PRO A 42 9.58 6.21 10.21
C PRO A 42 10.29 6.78 8.97
N LEU A 43 11.34 7.57 9.17
CA LEU A 43 12.06 8.25 8.08
C LEU A 43 12.76 7.29 7.10
N ASN A 44 12.99 6.04 7.51
CA ASN A 44 13.54 4.99 6.64
C ASN A 44 12.46 4.15 5.95
N ALA A 45 11.19 4.55 6.04
CA ALA A 45 10.11 3.89 5.32
C ALA A 45 10.16 4.17 3.82
N VAL A 46 9.90 3.12 3.06
CA VAL A 46 9.88 3.13 1.60
C VAL A 46 8.48 2.80 1.14
N VAL A 47 7.90 3.68 0.33
CA VAL A 47 6.69 3.39 -0.44
C VAL A 47 7.08 2.55 -1.66
N LEU A 48 6.58 1.32 -1.70
CA LEU A 48 6.84 0.32 -2.73
C LEU A 48 5.89 0.50 -3.92
N ALA A 49 4.63 0.80 -3.64
CA ALA A 49 3.58 1.08 -4.62
C ALA A 49 2.52 1.98 -3.99
N SER A 50 1.84 2.77 -4.81
CA SER A 50 0.69 3.58 -4.40
C SER A 50 -0.50 3.30 -5.30
N SER A 51 -1.70 3.23 -4.74
CA SER A 51 -2.92 3.10 -5.53
C SER A 51 -3.22 4.38 -6.30
N GLU A 52 -3.85 4.27 -7.46
CA GLU A 52 -4.43 5.42 -8.15
C GLU A 52 -5.76 5.84 -7.51
N THR A 53 -6.00 7.15 -7.50
CA THR A 53 -7.22 7.79 -6.99
C THR A 53 -8.31 7.74 -8.04
N TYR A 54 -8.87 6.57 -8.34
CA TYR A 54 -9.85 6.45 -9.45
C TYR A 54 -11.26 6.07 -9.03
N GLN A 55 -11.78 6.54 -7.90
CA GLN A 55 -13.21 6.38 -7.62
C GLN A 55 -13.82 7.58 -6.87
N ASP A 56 -14.79 8.25 -7.49
CA ASP A 56 -15.51 9.45 -6.99
C ASP A 56 -16.21 9.28 -5.63
N HIS A 57 -16.24 8.05 -5.08
CA HIS A 57 -16.87 7.73 -3.81
C HIS A 57 -15.91 7.71 -2.62
N PHE A 58 -14.59 7.79 -2.85
CA PHE A 58 -13.66 8.02 -1.75
C PHE A 58 -13.72 9.48 -1.32
N ILE A 59 -13.69 9.68 -0.01
CA ILE A 59 -13.67 11.00 0.62
C ILE A 59 -12.56 11.03 1.64
N LEU A 60 -12.04 12.23 1.93
CA LEU A 60 -11.13 12.41 3.03
C LEU A 60 -11.81 12.19 4.37
N VAL A 61 -11.06 11.59 5.29
CA VAL A 61 -11.47 11.51 6.70
C VAL A 61 -11.53 12.92 7.29
N PRO A 62 -12.46 13.20 8.22
CA PRO A 62 -12.62 14.54 8.80
C PRO A 62 -11.34 15.11 9.42
N GLU A 63 -10.47 14.23 9.94
CA GLU A 63 -9.20 14.58 10.56
C GLU A 63 -8.20 15.20 9.58
N GLU A 64 -8.37 15.00 8.27
CA GLU A 64 -7.52 15.56 7.21
C GLU A 64 -8.07 16.87 6.63
N VAL A 65 -9.29 17.26 7.01
CA VAL A 65 -9.94 18.46 6.52
C VAL A 65 -9.67 19.62 7.49
N LEU A 66 -9.05 20.69 6.99
CA LEU A 66 -8.86 21.93 7.76
C LEU A 66 -10.08 22.86 7.62
N SER A 67 -10.64 22.95 6.42
CA SER A 67 -11.85 23.70 6.10
C SER A 67 -12.46 23.16 4.81
N HIS A 68 -13.63 23.68 4.41
CA HIS A 68 -14.25 23.37 3.12
C HIS A 68 -13.42 23.75 1.87
N LEU A 69 -12.25 24.40 2.05
CA LEU A 69 -11.35 24.80 0.96
C LEU A 69 -9.93 24.23 1.09
N ALA A 70 -9.61 23.56 2.20
CA ALA A 70 -8.22 23.19 2.50
C ALA A 70 -8.12 21.92 3.34
N THR A 71 -7.10 21.12 3.04
CA THR A 71 -6.68 19.98 3.84
C THR A 71 -5.72 20.43 4.94
N ARG A 72 -5.49 19.58 5.94
CA ARG A 72 -4.54 19.86 7.03
C ARG A 72 -3.10 19.94 6.57
N THR A 73 -2.71 19.16 5.56
CA THR A 73 -1.35 19.20 5.00
C THR A 73 -1.18 20.37 4.01
N GLY A 74 -2.29 20.88 3.47
CA GLY A 74 -2.29 21.87 2.38
C GLY A 74 -2.18 21.24 0.99
N ASP A 75 -2.05 19.92 0.91
CA ASP A 75 -2.07 19.19 -0.37
C ASP A 75 -3.50 19.07 -0.92
N PRO A 76 -3.66 18.99 -2.25
CA PRO A 76 -4.93 18.62 -2.89
C PRO A 76 -5.49 17.29 -2.38
N GLU A 77 -6.82 17.19 -2.27
CA GLU A 77 -7.49 15.99 -1.72
C GLU A 77 -7.19 14.72 -2.52
N ASP A 78 -7.14 14.83 -3.85
CA ASP A 78 -6.84 13.72 -4.77
C ASP A 78 -5.46 13.10 -4.53
N LYS A 79 -4.50 13.89 -4.00
CA LYS A 79 -3.20 13.37 -3.60
C LYS A 79 -3.23 12.64 -2.27
N LEU A 80 -4.17 12.95 -1.39
CA LEU A 80 -4.26 12.36 -0.05
C LEU A 80 -5.07 11.06 -0.04
N ILE A 81 -5.98 10.88 -1.01
CA ILE A 81 -6.81 9.68 -1.15
C ILE A 81 -6.03 8.62 -1.93
N ARG A 82 -5.24 7.82 -1.22
CA ARG A 82 -4.50 6.67 -1.79
C ARG A 82 -4.12 5.68 -0.70
N ALA A 83 -3.92 4.43 -1.08
CA ALA A 83 -3.19 3.45 -0.29
C ALA A 83 -1.71 3.49 -0.65
N ASP A 84 -0.82 3.50 0.35
CA ASP A 84 0.62 3.34 0.16
C ASP A 84 1.09 1.98 0.72
N MET A 85 1.54 1.09 -0.16
CA MET A 85 2.24 -0.13 0.24
C MET A 85 3.64 0.25 0.71
N THR A 86 3.95 -0.02 1.98
CA THR A 86 5.12 0.53 2.67
C THR A 86 5.92 -0.55 3.37
N ILE A 87 7.24 -0.44 3.34
CA ILE A 87 8.15 -1.30 4.10
C ILE A 87 9.22 -0.47 4.83
N PHE A 88 9.63 -0.91 6.02
CA PHE A 88 10.80 -0.37 6.71
C PHE A 88 11.44 -1.41 7.63
N GLN A 89 12.73 -1.21 7.92
CA GLN A 89 13.46 -2.02 8.89
C GLN A 89 13.47 -1.34 10.27
N THR A 90 13.34 -2.15 11.32
CA THR A 90 13.44 -1.75 12.72
C THR A 90 14.90 -1.84 13.21
N PRO A 91 15.26 -1.17 14.33
CA PRO A 91 16.65 -1.17 14.83
C PRO A 91 17.25 -2.53 15.16
N GLN A 92 16.44 -3.58 15.34
CA GLN A 92 16.89 -4.93 15.67
C GLN A 92 16.73 -5.88 14.48
N ASN A 93 16.93 -5.37 13.27
CA ASN A 93 16.85 -6.09 12.00
C ASN A 93 15.48 -6.68 11.63
N GLY A 94 14.44 -6.51 12.46
CA GLY A 94 13.06 -6.87 12.08
C GLY A 94 12.51 -5.94 11.00
N TYR A 95 11.46 -6.36 10.31
CA TYR A 95 10.81 -5.58 9.27
C TYR A 95 9.35 -5.32 9.61
N VAL A 96 8.81 -4.22 9.09
CA VAL A 96 7.38 -3.93 9.06
C VAL A 96 7.00 -3.71 7.61
N PHE A 97 6.01 -4.47 7.15
CA PHE A 97 5.38 -4.33 5.83
C PHE A 97 3.90 -4.04 6.02
N SER A 98 3.38 -3.04 5.30
CA SER A 98 1.98 -2.62 5.31
C SER A 98 1.49 -2.43 3.89
N VAL A 99 0.26 -2.87 3.61
CA VAL A 99 -0.37 -2.76 2.27
C VAL A 99 -1.31 -1.57 2.15
N GLY A 100 -1.73 -1.00 3.29
CA GLY A 100 -2.57 0.19 3.34
C GLY A 100 -3.96 0.07 2.71
N SER A 101 -4.51 -1.15 2.56
CA SER A 101 -5.86 -1.32 2.03
C SER A 101 -6.63 -2.52 2.58
N ILE A 102 -7.94 -2.33 2.79
CA ILE A 102 -8.86 -3.41 3.18
C ILE A 102 -9.04 -4.48 2.10
N THR A 103 -9.13 -4.10 0.81
CA THR A 103 -9.50 -5.08 -0.22
C THR A 103 -8.34 -5.97 -0.66
N TYR A 104 -7.11 -5.68 -0.23
CA TYR A 104 -5.89 -6.43 -0.58
C TYR A 104 -6.05 -7.95 -0.43
N CYS A 105 -6.57 -8.41 0.71
CA CYS A 105 -6.75 -9.84 0.97
C CYS A 105 -7.78 -10.50 0.04
N GLY A 106 -8.71 -9.72 -0.53
CA GLY A 106 -9.66 -10.17 -1.54
C GLY A 106 -9.02 -10.51 -2.89
N SER A 107 -7.81 -10.01 -3.15
CA SER A 107 -7.04 -10.28 -4.37
C SER A 107 -6.15 -11.53 -4.25
N LEU A 108 -5.81 -11.97 -3.04
CA LEU A 108 -5.01 -13.18 -2.81
C LEU A 108 -5.58 -14.44 -3.49
N PRO A 109 -6.84 -14.86 -3.24
CA PRO A 109 -7.36 -16.11 -3.80
C PRO A 109 -7.70 -16.04 -5.29
N TRP A 110 -7.58 -14.86 -5.92
CA TRP A 110 -7.91 -14.68 -7.33
C TRP A 110 -7.04 -15.58 -8.22
N ASN A 111 -7.64 -16.13 -9.28
CA ASN A 111 -6.97 -17.03 -10.23
C ASN A 111 -6.22 -18.20 -9.56
N GLY A 112 -6.79 -18.76 -8.48
CA GLY A 112 -6.18 -19.89 -7.76
C GLY A 112 -4.83 -19.53 -7.13
N PHE A 113 -4.70 -18.30 -6.59
CA PHE A 113 -3.48 -17.73 -6.01
C PHE A 113 -2.34 -17.48 -6.99
N ASN A 114 -2.55 -17.68 -8.30
CA ASN A 114 -1.56 -17.36 -9.32
C ASN A 114 -1.73 -15.93 -9.80
N ASN A 115 -1.22 -14.98 -9.02
CA ASN A 115 -1.34 -13.55 -9.28
C ASN A 115 -0.25 -12.72 -8.55
N ASN A 116 -0.06 -11.47 -8.96
CA ASN A 116 1.02 -10.62 -8.43
C ASN A 116 0.87 -10.28 -6.94
N ILE A 117 -0.34 -10.16 -6.41
CA ILE A 117 -0.59 -9.90 -4.99
C ILE A 117 -0.18 -11.09 -4.11
N SER A 118 -0.54 -12.31 -4.54
CA SER A 118 -0.14 -13.55 -3.86
C SER A 118 1.36 -13.77 -3.93
N LYS A 119 1.98 -13.55 -5.09
CA LYS A 119 3.44 -13.70 -5.26
C LYS A 119 4.21 -12.70 -4.40
N LEU A 120 3.77 -11.45 -4.36
CA LEU A 120 4.38 -10.39 -3.54
C LEU A 120 4.29 -10.73 -2.05
N THR A 121 3.09 -11.12 -1.59
CA THR A 121 2.88 -11.53 -0.20
C THR A 121 3.75 -12.71 0.18
N GLN A 122 3.87 -13.70 -0.72
CA GLN A 122 4.75 -14.85 -0.52
C GLN A 122 6.21 -14.42 -0.36
N ASN A 123 6.72 -13.56 -1.25
CA ASN A 123 8.11 -13.06 -1.16
C ASN A 123 8.36 -12.38 0.21
N VAL A 124 7.44 -11.53 0.67
CA VAL A 124 7.52 -10.86 1.99
C VAL A 124 7.55 -11.86 3.13
N LEU A 125 6.62 -12.82 3.14
CA LEU A 125 6.56 -13.83 4.20
C LEU A 125 7.80 -14.73 4.22
N GLU A 126 8.30 -15.16 3.06
CA GLU A 126 9.49 -15.99 2.95
C GLU A 126 10.73 -15.24 3.47
N ARG A 127 10.87 -13.95 3.13
CA ARG A 127 11.96 -13.12 3.66
C ARG A 127 11.88 -12.97 5.18
N PHE A 128 10.68 -12.71 5.72
CA PHE A 128 10.49 -12.49 7.15
C PHE A 128 10.66 -13.76 7.98
N LEU A 129 10.45 -14.94 7.40
CA LEU A 129 10.64 -16.22 8.07
C LEU A 129 12.10 -16.73 8.02
N ALA A 130 12.90 -16.20 7.09
CA ALA A 130 14.30 -16.60 6.92
C ALA A 130 15.29 -15.81 7.80
N GLU A 131 14.83 -14.69 8.39
CA GLU A 131 15.59 -13.79 9.28
C GLU A 131 15.18 -14.01 10.74
#